data_AF-A0A5C8P0T4-F1
#
_entry.id   AF-A0A5C8P0T4-F1
#
_cell.length_a   1.000
_cell.length_b   1.000
_cell.length_c   1.000
_cell.angle_alpha   90.00
_cell.angle_beta   90.00
_cell.angle_gamma   90.00
#
_symmetry.space_group_name_H-M   'P 1'
#
loop_
_entity.id
_entity.type
_entity.pdbx_description
1 polymer ?
#
loop_
_entity_poly.entity_id
_entity_poly.type
_entity_poly.pdbx_seq_one_letter_code
_entity_poly.pdbx_strand_id
1 'polypeptide(L)' 'MSDDRSPESIQRRIAELQLEHRGLDAMIDALGREPRFDELQLRRLKKRKLQIKDTIMLLQMQLVPDVPA' A
#
# COMPACT_ATOMS: atom_id res chain seq x y z
N MET A 1 -26.96 0.35 -4.64
CA MET A 1 -25.71 -0.22 -4.10
C MET A 1 -24.62 0.31 -4.99
N SER A 2 -23.76 1.17 -4.44
CA SER A 2 -22.71 1.85 -5.20
C SER A 2 -21.79 0.83 -5.85
N ASP A 3 -21.49 1.03 -7.12
CA ASP A 3 -20.75 0.09 -7.95
C ASP A 3 -19.27 0.07 -7.55
N ASP A 4 -18.98 -0.56 -6.41
CA ASP A 4 -17.67 -0.59 -5.77
C ASP A 4 -16.62 -1.36 -6.61
N ARG A 5 -17.07 -2.02 -7.68
CA ARG A 5 -16.24 -2.76 -8.64
C ARG A 5 -15.99 -2.00 -9.95
N SER A 6 -16.42 -0.75 -10.08
CA SER A 6 -16.14 -0.01 -11.32
C SER A 6 -14.62 0.21 -11.47
N PRO A 7 -14.10 0.28 -12.71
CA PRO A 7 -12.69 0.60 -12.94
C PRO A 7 -12.26 1.90 -12.25
N GLU A 8 -13.13 2.90 -12.20
CA GLU A 8 -12.89 4.20 -11.55
C GLU A 8 -12.80 4.07 -10.02
N SER A 9 -13.64 3.23 -9.39
CA SER A 9 -13.55 2.99 -7.94
C SER A 9 -12.24 2.29 -7.58
N ILE A 10 -11.85 1.29 -8.38
CA ILE A 10 -10.59 0.55 -8.19
C ILE A 10 -9.38 1.47 -8.39
N GLN A 11 -9.40 2.33 -9.42
CA GLN A 11 -8.35 3.33 -9.64
C GLN A 11 -8.24 4.33 -8.48
N ARG A 12 -9.37 4.84 -7.98
CA ARG A 12 -9.40 5.71 -6.80
C ARG A 12 -8.80 4.99 -5.60
N ARG A 13 -9.17 3.74 -5.38
CA ARG A 13 -8.65 2.93 -4.27
C ARG A 13 -7.14 2.71 -4.38
N ILE A 14 -6.63 2.44 -5.58
CA ILE A 14 -5.18 2.35 -5.83
C ILE A 14 -4.49 3.67 -5.46
N ALA A 15 -5.03 4.81 -5.88
CA ALA A 15 -4.44 6.12 -5.59
C ALA A 15 -4.38 6.41 -4.07
N GLU A 16 -5.45 6.08 -3.33
CA GLU A 16 -5.48 6.16 -1.86
C GLU A 16 -4.40 5.29 -1.22
N LEU A 17 -4.30 4.02 -1.64
CA LEU A 17 -3.31 3.08 -1.13
C LEU A 17 -1.88 3.52 -1.46
N GLN A 18 -1.64 4.10 -2.64
CA GLN A 18 -0.32 4.66 -3.00
C GLN A 18 0.04 5.88 -2.14
N LEU A 19 -0.94 6.70 -1.76
CA LEU A 19 -0.71 7.80 -0.83
C LEU A 19 -0.36 7.26 0.57
N GLU A 20 -1.12 6.28 1.07
CA GLU A 20 -0.84 5.64 2.36
C GLU A 20 0.54 4.96 2.37
N HIS A 21 0.89 4.25 1.30
CA HIS A 21 2.20 3.61 1.13
C HIS A 21 3.34 4.62 1.22
N ARG A 22 3.23 5.77 0.53
CA ARG A 22 4.23 6.85 0.61
C ARG A 22 4.31 7.45 2.01
N GLY A 23 3.19 7.57 2.71
CA GLY A 23 3.16 7.99 4.11
C GLY A 23 3.93 7.01 5.02
N LEU A 24 3.71 5.71 4.84
CA LEU A 24 4.44 4.68 5.59
C LEU A 24 5.94 4.72 5.31
N ASP A 25 6.35 5.03 4.08
CA ASP A 25 7.76 5.23 3.75
C ASP A 25 8.40 6.36 4.54
N ALA A 26 7.76 7.53 4.56
CA ALA A 26 8.25 8.66 5.35
C ALA A 26 8.31 8.34 6.85
N MET A 27 7.34 7.59 7.39
CA MET A 27 7.35 7.16 8.80
C MET A 27 8.47 6.15 9.09
N ILE A 28 8.71 5.19 8.20
CA ILE A 28 9.80 4.20 8.31
C ILE A 28 11.15 4.92 8.29
N ASP A 29 11.33 5.87 7.37
CA ASP A 29 12.58 6.63 7.23
C ASP A 29 12.82 7.52 8.45
N ALA A 30 11.78 8.16 8.99
CA ALA A 30 11.89 8.96 10.20
C ALA A 30 12.29 8.09 11.41
N LEU A 31 11.59 6.97 11.61
CA LEU A 31 11.85 6.05 12.71
C LEU A 31 13.26 5.43 12.62
N GLY A 32 13.72 5.08 11.41
CA GLY A 32 15.06 4.53 11.20
C GLY A 32 16.21 5.49 11.47
N ARG A 33 15.96 6.81 11.56
CA ARG A 33 16.97 7.82 11.90
C ARG A 33 17.12 8.01 13.41
N GLU A 34 16.20 7.49 14.22
CA GLU A 34 16.28 7.64 15.68
C GLU A 34 17.36 6.71 16.27
N PRO A 35 18.23 7.18 17.18
CA PRO A 35 19.29 6.35 17.77
C PRO A 35 18.79 5.16 18.59
N ARG A 36 17.54 5.20 19.06
CA ARG A 36 16.88 4.15 19.85
C ARG A 36 15.44 4.01 19.36
N PHE A 37 15.26 3.44 18.17
CA PHE A 37 13.94 3.16 17.63
C PHE A 37 13.38 1.82 18.13
N ASP A 38 12.06 1.74 18.23
CA ASP A 38 11.37 0.49 18.52
C ASP A 38 11.38 -0.43 17.27
N GLU A 39 12.16 -1.52 17.36
CA GLU A 39 12.29 -2.48 16.27
C GLU A 39 10.97 -3.20 15.95
N LEU A 40 10.12 -3.46 16.95
CA LEU A 40 8.80 -4.06 16.74
C LEU A 40 7.89 -3.09 15.98
N GLN A 41 7.92 -1.81 16.30
CA GLN A 41 7.20 -0.78 15.56
C GLN A 41 7.67 -0.70 14.12
N LEU A 42 8.99 -0.69 13.88
CA LEU A 42 9.56 -0.69 12.53
C LEU A 42 9.12 -1.91 11.71
N ARG A 43 9.14 -3.11 12.32
CA ARG A 43 8.66 -4.35 11.68
C ARG A 43 7.18 -4.28 11.33
N ARG A 44 6.33 -3.72 12.20
CA ARG A 44 4.89 -3.53 11.94
C ARG A 44 4.64 -2.56 10.78
N LEU A 45 5.36 -1.44 10.71
CA LEU A 45 5.25 -0.47 9.62
C LEU A 45 5.65 -1.10 8.28
N LYS A 46 6.78 -1.81 8.24
CA LYS A 46 7.23 -2.54 7.03
C LYS A 46 6.23 -3.60 6.59
N LYS A 47 5.65 -4.35 7.54
CA LYS A 47 4.60 -5.34 7.24
C LYS A 47 3.37 -4.69 6.63
N ARG A 48 2.89 -3.57 7.20
CA ARG A 48 1.75 -2.82 6.65
C ARG A 48 2.05 -2.30 5.25
N LYS A 49 3.26 -1.76 5.03
CA LYS A 49 3.71 -1.28 3.72
C LYS A 49 3.66 -2.41 2.68
N LEU A 50 4.15 -3.60 3.03
CA LEU A 50 4.10 -4.77 2.15
C LEU A 50 2.65 -5.17 1.81
N GLN A 51 1.78 -5.25 2.82
CA GLN A 51 0.36 -5.58 2.60
C GLN A 51 -0.34 -4.58 1.66
N ILE A 52 -0.03 -3.29 1.78
CA ILE A 52 -0.58 -2.26 0.87
C ILE A 52 -0.07 -2.46 -0.55
N LYS A 53 1.23 -2.72 -0.72
CA LYS A 53 1.81 -3.00 -2.03
C LYS A 53 1.15 -4.22 -2.69
N ASP A 54 0.97 -5.31 -1.95
CA ASP A 54 0.31 -6.52 -2.43
C ASP A 54 -1.15 -6.24 -2.82
N THR A 55 -1.85 -5.45 -2.01
CA THR A 55 -3.24 -5.03 -2.31
C THR A 55 -3.32 -4.18 -3.58
N ILE A 56 -2.39 -3.24 -3.78
CA ILE A 56 -2.30 -2.43 -5.01
C ILE A 56 -2.12 -3.35 -6.23
N MET A 57 -1.23 -4.35 -6.13
CA MET A 57 -0.97 -5.29 -7.21
C MET A 57 -2.23 -6.10 -7.57
N LEU A 58 -2.96 -6.60 -6.56
CA LEU A 58 -4.23 -7.31 -6.77
C LEU A 58 -5.29 -6.42 -7.44
N LEU A 59 -5.39 -5.15 -7.04
CA LEU A 59 -6.33 -4.20 -7.66
C LEU A 59 -5.91 -3.84 -9.10
N GLN A 60 -4.61 -3.71 -9.37
CA GLN A 60 -4.10 -3.49 -10.73
C GLN A 60 -4.39 -4.67 -11.65
N MET A 61 -4.27 -5.90 -11.15
CA MET A 61 -4.66 -7.12 -11.89
C MET A 61 -6.16 -7.17 -12.19
N GLN A 62 -7.02 -6.57 -11.34
CA GLN A 62 -8.45 -6.48 -11.64
C GLN A 62 -8.75 -5.47 -12.76
N LEU A 63 -7.90 -4.45 -12.95
CA LEU A 63 -8.02 -3.45 -14.02
C LEU A 63 -7.42 -3.93 -15.34
N VAL A 64 -6.41 -4.80 -15.29
CA VAL A 64 -5.73 -5.35 -16.46
C VAL A 64 -6.04 -6.84 -16.51
N PRO A 65 -7.06 -7.28 -17.27
CA PRO A 65 -7.53 -8.66 -17.25
C PRO A 65 -6.53 -9.67 -17.82
N ASP A 66 -5.36 -9.25 -18.27
CA ASP A 66 -4.37 -10.12 -18.91
C ASP A 66 -2.95 -9.73 -18.48
N VAL A 67 -2.43 -10.40 -17.45
CA VAL A 67 -0.99 -10.44 -17.16
C VAL A 67 -0.62 -11.93 -17.11
N PRO A 68 -0.02 -12.50 -18.17
CA PRO A 68 0.53 -13.84 -18.11
C PRO A 68 1.72 -13.83 -17.16
N ALA A 69 1.64 -14.64 -16.09
CA ALA A 69 2.76 -14.93 -15.19
C ALA A 69 3.76 -15.90 -15.85
#